data_AF-A0A523EED5-F1
#
_entry.id   AF-A0A523EED5-F1
#
_cell.length_a   1.000
_cell.length_b   1.000
_cell.length_c   1.000
_cell.angle_alpha   90.00
_cell.angle_beta   90.00
_cell.angle_gamma   90.00
#
_symmetry.space_group_name_H-M   'P 1'
#
loop_
_entity.id
_entity.type
_entity.pdbx_description
1 polymer ?
#
loop_
_entity_poly.entity_id
_entity_poly.type
_entity_poly.pdbx_seq_one_letter_code
_entity_poly.pdbx_strand_id
1 'polypeptide(L)'
;MLRRHSSCQRQACRRSCQRRRPCRWILPYINPAAVEVCGNGIDDGCSGVTDDGACSTCSNFIQDGDETDIDCGGLLCGPCIEGQMCFTDTDCSTGFCDPGGNVCGPPA
;
A
#
# COMPACT_ATOMS: atom_id res chain seq x y z
N MET A 1 16.94 -28.62 22.45
CA MET A 1 17.13 -28.68 20.98
C MET A 1 16.08 -27.80 20.29
N LEU A 2 16.09 -26.47 20.51
CA LEU A 2 15.22 -25.57 19.73
C LEU A 2 15.88 -25.36 18.37
N ARG A 3 15.20 -25.85 17.33
CA ARG A 3 15.62 -25.75 15.94
C ARG A 3 15.68 -24.26 15.57
N ARG A 4 16.90 -23.78 15.33
CA ARG A 4 17.14 -22.48 14.73
C ARG A 4 16.51 -22.51 13.35
N HIS A 5 15.40 -21.79 13.16
CA HIS A 5 14.93 -21.46 11.82
C HIS A 5 15.91 -20.45 11.23
N SER A 6 16.91 -21.01 10.57
CA SER A 6 18.08 -20.34 9.98
C SER A 6 17.74 -19.48 8.76
N SER A 7 16.48 -19.15 8.52
CA SER A 7 16.02 -18.46 7.31
C SER A 7 15.72 -16.96 7.52
N CYS A 8 15.62 -16.49 8.77
CA CYS A 8 15.70 -15.05 9.08
C CYS A 8 17.18 -14.60 9.02
N GLN A 9 17.87 -15.00 7.94
CA GLN A 9 19.30 -14.82 7.74
C GLN A 9 19.54 -13.44 7.15
N ARG A 10 19.59 -12.43 8.03
CA ARG A 10 20.47 -11.24 7.97
C ARG A 10 20.41 -10.31 6.74
N GLN A 11 19.70 -10.63 5.68
CA GLN A 11 19.80 -9.94 4.38
C GLN A 11 18.51 -9.18 4.00
N ALA A 12 17.32 -9.68 4.34
CA ALA A 12 16.05 -9.02 4.03
C ALA A 12 15.67 -7.90 5.03
N CYS A 13 15.89 -8.08 6.35
CA CYS A 13 15.60 -7.06 7.39
C CYS A 13 16.50 -5.80 7.31
N ARG A 14 17.41 -5.69 6.32
CA ARG A 14 18.36 -4.56 6.18
C ARG A 14 17.86 -3.43 5.27
N ARG A 15 16.81 -3.65 4.48
CA ARG A 15 16.37 -2.68 3.46
C ARG A 15 15.05 -1.97 3.79
N SER A 16 14.12 -2.58 4.54
CA SER A 16 12.79 -2.00 4.77
C SER A 16 12.53 -1.56 6.22
N CYS A 17 13.04 -2.24 7.24
CA CYS A 17 13.00 -1.72 8.61
C CYS A 17 13.98 -0.55 8.78
N GLN A 18 13.46 0.67 8.90
CA GLN A 18 14.24 1.92 8.92
C GLN A 18 15.50 1.84 9.80
N ARG A 19 16.59 2.31 9.20
CA ARG A 19 18.02 2.23 9.53
C ARG A 19 18.52 2.46 10.97
N ARG A 20 17.72 2.51 12.04
CA ARG A 20 18.22 2.83 13.39
C ARG A 20 17.61 2.08 14.56
N ARG A 21 16.77 1.06 14.37
CA ARG A 21 16.35 0.19 15.49
C ARG A 21 16.46 -1.28 15.11
N PRO A 22 16.97 -2.14 16.01
CA PRO A 22 17.06 -3.56 15.74
C PRO A 22 15.65 -4.08 15.45
N CYS A 23 15.52 -5.08 14.56
CA CYS A 23 14.34 -5.94 14.45
C CYS A 23 14.15 -6.63 15.83
N ARG A 24 13.69 -5.89 16.84
CA ARG A 24 13.65 -6.25 18.26
C ARG A 24 12.26 -5.98 18.80
N TRP A 25 11.42 -7.00 18.67
CA TRP A 25 10.58 -7.60 19.74
C TRP A 25 9.96 -6.66 20.80
N ILE A 26 9.58 -5.44 20.46
CA ILE A 26 8.91 -4.50 21.38
C ILE A 26 7.54 -4.07 20.87
N LEU A 27 7.22 -4.30 19.58
CA LEU A 27 5.88 -4.06 19.05
C LEU A 27 5.26 -5.40 18.67
N PRO A 28 4.11 -5.79 19.25
CA PRO A 28 3.44 -7.06 18.95
C PRO A 28 2.97 -7.15 17.48
N TYR A 29 2.99 -6.04 16.75
CA TYR A 29 2.49 -5.90 15.39
C TYR A 29 3.57 -6.07 14.30
N ILE A 30 4.87 -6.16 14.63
CA ILE A 30 5.96 -6.30 13.63
C ILE A 30 6.73 -7.60 13.91
N ASN A 31 6.35 -8.68 13.25
CA ASN A 31 6.96 -10.00 13.39
C ASN A 31 6.60 -10.93 12.19
N PRO A 32 7.32 -12.04 11.95
CA PRO A 32 7.06 -12.94 10.81
C PRO A 32 5.68 -13.62 10.74
N ALA A 33 4.86 -13.49 11.78
CA ALA A 33 3.49 -13.99 11.84
C ALA A 33 2.47 -12.84 12.02
N ALA A 34 2.90 -11.59 11.92
CA ALA A 34 2.01 -10.44 11.89
C ALA A 34 1.22 -10.44 10.58
N VAL A 35 -0.01 -9.93 10.67
CA VAL A 35 -0.79 -9.56 9.47
C VAL A 35 -0.21 -8.26 8.94
N GLU A 36 0.04 -8.19 7.64
CA GLU A 36 0.51 -6.96 6.98
C GLU A 36 -0.54 -5.85 7.14
N VAL A 37 -0.11 -4.68 7.61
CA VAL A 37 -0.96 -3.48 7.66
C VAL A 37 -0.58 -2.61 6.48
N CYS A 38 -1.39 -2.66 5.43
CA CYS A 38 -1.15 -1.92 4.20
C CYS A 38 -1.02 -0.41 4.45
N GLY A 39 -0.01 0.21 3.83
CA GLY A 39 0.09 1.67 3.71
C GLY A 39 0.83 2.41 4.80
N ASN A 40 1.33 1.69 5.79
CA ASN A 40 2.18 2.29 6.83
C ASN A 40 3.66 2.38 6.38
N GLY A 41 4.01 1.80 5.23
CA GLY A 41 5.37 1.74 4.69
C GLY A 41 6.32 0.88 5.53
N ILE A 42 5.79 -0.11 6.26
CA ILE A 42 6.51 -0.99 7.17
C ILE A 42 6.35 -2.44 6.70
N ASP A 43 7.41 -3.25 6.84
CA ASP A 43 7.40 -4.69 6.62
C ASP A 43 6.92 -5.43 7.88
N ASP A 44 5.62 -5.36 8.17
CA ASP A 44 5.04 -5.90 9.41
C ASP A 44 5.32 -7.40 9.56
N GLY A 45 5.22 -8.17 8.47
CA GLY A 45 5.52 -9.60 8.42
C GLY A 45 6.98 -9.94 8.12
N CYS A 46 7.89 -8.96 8.01
CA CYS A 46 9.33 -9.18 7.82
C CYS A 46 9.67 -10.18 6.67
N SER A 47 8.82 -10.27 5.65
CA SER A 47 8.98 -11.09 4.44
C SER A 47 10.15 -10.59 3.56
N GLY A 48 10.51 -9.32 3.72
CA GLY A 48 11.50 -8.61 2.89
C GLY A 48 10.87 -7.73 1.82
N VAL A 49 9.54 -7.66 1.78
CA VAL A 49 8.77 -6.75 0.95
C VAL A 49 7.89 -5.92 1.90
N THR A 50 7.72 -4.65 1.60
CA THR A 50 6.78 -3.77 2.32
C THR A 50 5.40 -3.96 1.69
N ASP A 51 4.37 -4.10 2.52
CA ASP A 51 2.97 -4.17 2.08
C ASP A 51 2.66 -5.40 1.17
N ASP A 52 3.22 -6.58 1.46
CA ASP A 52 3.17 -7.78 0.59
C ASP A 52 2.25 -8.93 1.07
N GLY A 53 1.17 -8.59 1.75
CA GLY A 53 0.23 -9.55 2.30
C GLY A 53 -1.19 -9.15 1.98
N ALA A 54 -1.69 -9.62 0.83
CA ALA A 54 -3.07 -9.39 0.37
C ALA A 54 -3.50 -7.91 0.32
N CYS A 55 -2.55 -6.97 0.23
CA CYS A 55 -2.87 -5.59 -0.12
C CYS A 55 -3.41 -5.62 -1.56
N SER A 56 -4.70 -5.33 -1.71
CA SER A 56 -5.23 -4.97 -3.02
C SER A 56 -4.43 -3.80 -3.56
N THR A 57 -4.31 -3.70 -4.89
CA THR A 57 -3.76 -2.50 -5.54
C THR A 57 -4.40 -1.25 -4.93
N CYS A 58 -5.73 -1.29 -4.79
CA CYS A 58 -6.62 -0.26 -4.21
C CYS A 58 -6.40 0.15 -2.75
N SER A 59 -5.33 -0.26 -2.09
CA SER A 59 -5.04 0.09 -0.68
C SER A 59 -3.56 -0.06 -0.31
N ASN A 60 -2.66 -0.09 -1.29
CA ASN A 60 -1.23 -0.30 -1.10
C ASN A 60 -0.40 1.00 -1.10
N PHE A 61 -1.05 2.17 -1.22
CA PHE A 61 -0.47 3.51 -1.24
C PHE A 61 0.50 3.75 -2.39
N ILE A 62 0.37 2.96 -3.45
CA ILE A 62 1.15 3.03 -4.66
C ILE A 62 0.15 3.08 -5.81
N GLN A 63 0.29 4.05 -6.70
CA GLN A 63 -0.52 4.05 -7.91
C GLN A 63 -0.11 2.88 -8.82
N ASP A 64 -0.86 1.78 -8.79
CA ASP A 64 -0.62 0.59 -9.59
C ASP A 64 -1.89 -0.10 -10.10
N GLY A 65 -1.71 -1.14 -10.93
CA GLY A 65 -2.83 -1.82 -11.57
C GLY A 65 -3.63 -0.90 -12.51
N ASP A 66 -4.92 -0.74 -12.21
CA ASP A 66 -5.87 0.07 -12.99
C ASP A 66 -6.17 1.43 -12.35
N GLU A 67 -5.45 1.83 -11.31
CA GLU A 67 -5.70 3.07 -10.56
C GLU A 67 -5.44 4.35 -11.35
N THR A 68 -6.35 5.32 -11.23
CA THR A 68 -6.15 6.66 -11.81
C THR A 68 -5.46 7.63 -10.86
N ASP A 69 -5.55 7.39 -9.56
CA ASP A 69 -4.77 8.02 -8.50
C ASP A 69 -4.47 7.00 -7.40
N ILE A 70 -3.57 7.31 -6.46
CA ILE A 70 -3.13 6.37 -5.42
C ILE A 70 -4.34 5.75 -4.69
N ASP A 71 -4.47 4.42 -4.76
CA ASP A 71 -5.51 3.60 -4.12
C ASP A 71 -6.95 3.88 -4.59
N CYS A 72 -7.15 4.52 -5.75
CA CYS A 72 -8.49 4.82 -6.25
C CYS A 72 -8.59 4.94 -7.78
N GLY A 73 -9.83 4.90 -8.25
CA GLY A 73 -10.19 5.02 -9.65
C GLY A 73 -9.96 3.74 -10.45
N GLY A 74 -10.22 3.82 -11.74
CA GLY A 74 -10.19 2.66 -12.61
C GLY A 74 -11.36 1.71 -12.41
N LEU A 75 -11.24 0.51 -12.98
CA LEU A 75 -12.32 -0.48 -12.96
C LEU A 75 -12.34 -1.33 -11.68
N LEU A 76 -11.17 -1.51 -11.05
CA LEU A 76 -10.99 -2.45 -9.94
C LEU A 76 -11.08 -1.76 -8.57
N CYS A 77 -10.82 -0.46 -8.49
CA CYS A 77 -10.79 0.29 -7.23
C CYS A 77 -12.04 1.18 -7.08
N GLY A 78 -12.27 1.63 -5.84
CA GLY A 78 -13.35 2.57 -5.57
C GLY A 78 -13.07 3.92 -6.24
N PRO A 79 -14.11 4.72 -6.52
CA PRO A 79 -13.92 6.00 -7.18
C PRO A 79 -13.16 7.00 -6.30
N CYS A 80 -12.30 7.79 -6.93
CA CYS A 80 -11.51 8.85 -6.33
C CYS A 80 -12.38 10.02 -5.83
N ILE A 81 -11.89 10.73 -4.81
CA ILE A 81 -12.53 11.93 -4.26
C ILE A 81 -12.18 13.18 -5.08
N GLU A 82 -12.89 14.28 -4.86
CA GLU A 82 -12.57 15.56 -5.52
C GLU A 82 -11.10 15.97 -5.31
N GLY A 83 -10.47 16.45 -6.39
CA GLY A 83 -9.07 16.87 -6.44
C GLY A 83 -8.07 15.76 -6.73
N GLN A 84 -8.49 14.49 -6.74
CA GLN A 84 -7.66 13.35 -7.16
C GLN A 84 -7.67 13.16 -8.68
N MET A 85 -6.65 12.48 -9.20
CA MET A 85 -6.49 12.22 -10.62
C MET A 85 -7.54 11.24 -11.15
N CYS A 86 -7.99 11.48 -12.38
CA CYS A 86 -8.98 10.65 -13.07
C CYS A 86 -8.69 10.60 -14.58
N PHE A 87 -9.19 9.58 -15.26
CA PHE A 87 -9.15 9.49 -16.72
C PHE A 87 -10.55 9.48 -17.35
N THR A 88 -11.55 9.08 -16.58
CA THR A 88 -12.94 8.94 -16.97
C THR A 88 -13.85 9.41 -15.84
N ASP A 89 -15.08 9.80 -16.19
CA ASP A 89 -16.08 10.22 -15.20
C ASP A 89 -16.39 9.15 -14.15
N THR A 90 -16.26 7.87 -14.51
CA THR A 90 -16.47 6.74 -13.59
C THR A 90 -15.39 6.62 -12.53
N ASP A 91 -14.22 7.21 -12.75
CA ASP A 91 -13.14 7.22 -11.76
C ASP A 91 -13.44 8.15 -10.59
N CYS A 92 -14.41 9.06 -10.72
CA CYS A 92 -14.71 10.07 -9.72
C CYS A 92 -15.98 9.74 -8.95
N SER A 93 -15.94 9.92 -7.63
CA SER A 93 -17.10 9.74 -6.75
C SER A 93 -18.21 10.75 -7.04
N THR A 94 -17.85 11.89 -7.64
CA THR A 94 -18.76 12.91 -8.17
C THR A 94 -19.36 12.55 -9.52
N GLY A 95 -18.79 11.57 -10.23
CA GLY A 95 -19.15 11.24 -11.60
C GLY A 95 -18.68 12.27 -12.63
N PHE A 96 -17.72 13.14 -12.30
CA PHE A 96 -17.19 14.15 -13.21
C PHE A 96 -15.66 14.23 -13.12
N CYS A 97 -15.00 13.90 -14.23
CA CYS A 97 -13.56 14.08 -14.41
C CYS A 97 -13.31 15.32 -15.28
N ASP A 98 -12.64 16.35 -14.73
CA ASP A 98 -12.39 17.59 -15.45
C ASP A 98 -11.43 17.34 -16.64
N PRO A 99 -11.87 17.51 -17.90
CA PRO A 99 -11.04 17.27 -19.07
C PRO A 99 -9.88 18.27 -19.21
N GLY A 100 -9.94 19.42 -18.53
CA GLY A 100 -8.87 20.41 -18.51
C GLY A 100 -7.75 20.10 -17.52
N GLY A 101 -8.04 19.30 -16.48
CA GLY A 101 -7.13 19.02 -15.38
C GLY A 101 -6.83 17.54 -15.13
N ASN A 102 -7.61 16.62 -15.72
CA ASN A 102 -7.62 15.19 -15.39
C ASN A 102 -7.77 14.95 -13.88
N VAL A 103 -8.62 15.76 -13.23
CA VAL A 103 -8.89 15.69 -11.79
C VAL A 103 -10.38 15.65 -11.53
N CYS A 104 -10.77 14.90 -10.50
CA CYS A 104 -12.15 14.81 -10.07
C CYS A 104 -12.64 16.17 -9.59
N GLY A 105 -13.70 16.66 -10.23
CA GLY A 105 -14.32 17.94 -9.94
C GLY A 105 -15.73 17.79 -9.41
N PRO A 106 -16.36 18.90 -8.99
CA PRO A 106 -17.77 18.92 -8.65
C PRO A 106 -18.62 18.49 -9.86
N PRO A 107 -19.80 17.88 -9.62
CA PRO A 107 -20.67 17.43 -10.70
C PRO A 107 -21.06 18.61 -11.61
N ALA A 108 -21.04 18.35 -12.93
CA ALA A 108 -21.33 19.32 -13.98
C ALA A 108 -22.83 19.66 -14.11
#